data_AF-A0A0C3QE74-F1
#
_entry.id   AF-A0A0C3QE74-F1
#
_cell.length_a   1.000
_cell.length_b   1.000
_cell.length_c   1.000
_cell.angle_alpha   90.00
_cell.angle_beta   90.00
_cell.angle_gamma   90.00
#
_symmetry.space_group_name_H-M   'P 1'
#
loop_
_entity.id
_entity.type
_entity.pdbx_description
1 polymer ?
#
loop_
_entity_poly.entity_id
_entity_poly.type
_entity_poly.pdbx_seq_one_letter_code
_entity_poly.pdbx_strand_id
1 'polypeptide(L)'
;MRFSITTVLFAASLASAYTIANRQTTLPACAQTCYANTSPAPCNATDVACQCVNENFGAELTKCVMSNCTQSDQLQAQQAVIETCKTAGVDISGGDPFPACAQTCVQNTKSSTCADPNDDACFCKDTAWVQAVDTCFKSSCTDPDLQTAKDVGEAECRAYGVDISPTVGA
;
A
#
# COMPACT_ATOMS: atom_id res chain seq x y z
N MET A 1 -5.99 -60.17 -5.45
CA MET A 1 -6.29 -59.34 -4.26
C MET A 1 -6.27 -57.89 -4.73
N ARG A 2 -7.36 -57.15 -4.46
CA ARG A 2 -7.59 -55.80 -4.99
C ARG A 2 -6.87 -54.79 -4.09
N PHE A 3 -6.02 -53.94 -4.64
CA PHE A 3 -5.47 -52.79 -3.91
C PHE A 3 -6.35 -51.56 -4.18
N SER A 4 -7.21 -51.26 -3.22
CA SER A 4 -7.93 -49.99 -3.14
C SER A 4 -6.96 -48.91 -2.67
N ILE A 5 -6.66 -47.94 -3.52
CA ILE A 5 -5.98 -46.70 -3.10
C ILE A 5 -7.02 -45.58 -3.18
N THR A 6 -7.44 -45.14 -2.00
CA THR A 6 -8.30 -44.00 -1.75
C THR A 6 -7.68 -42.73 -2.30
N THR A 7 -8.40 -42.06 -3.21
CA THR A 7 -8.10 -40.71 -3.68
C THR A 7 -8.18 -39.73 -2.52
N VAL A 8 -7.02 -39.21 -2.09
CA VAL A 8 -6.95 -38.05 -1.20
C VAL A 8 -7.19 -36.80 -2.06
N LEU A 9 -8.41 -36.29 -2.02
CA LEU A 9 -8.75 -34.97 -2.54
C LEU A 9 -8.07 -33.93 -1.64
N PHE A 10 -6.89 -33.47 -2.05
CA PHE A 10 -6.33 -32.22 -1.55
C PHE A 10 -7.16 -31.08 -2.16
N ALA A 11 -8.19 -30.63 -1.44
CA ALA A 11 -8.75 -29.31 -1.64
C ALA A 11 -7.70 -28.30 -1.14
N ALA A 12 -6.72 -27.99 -1.99
CA ALA A 12 -5.84 -26.85 -1.77
C ALA A 12 -6.73 -25.60 -1.80
N SER A 13 -6.80 -24.93 -0.66
CA SER A 13 -7.43 -23.63 -0.48
C SER A 13 -6.91 -22.63 -1.51
N LEU A 14 -7.64 -22.43 -2.60
CA LEU A 14 -7.31 -21.45 -3.67
C LEU A 14 -7.50 -19.99 -3.22
N ALA A 15 -7.88 -19.72 -1.97
CA ALA A 15 -8.16 -18.37 -1.48
C ALA A 15 -6.96 -17.40 -1.60
N SER A 16 -5.72 -17.90 -1.66
CA SER A 16 -4.50 -17.09 -1.73
C SER A 16 -4.04 -16.73 -3.15
N ALA A 17 -4.63 -17.33 -4.20
CA ALA A 17 -4.25 -17.05 -5.59
C ALA A 17 -5.09 -15.93 -6.23
N TYR A 18 -6.28 -15.64 -5.70
CA TYR A 18 -7.21 -14.65 -6.27
C TYR A 18 -6.70 -13.20 -6.19
N THR A 19 -5.94 -12.86 -5.14
CA THR A 19 -5.43 -11.48 -4.94
C THR A 19 -4.20 -11.15 -5.76
N ILE A 20 -3.44 -12.16 -6.18
CA ILE A 20 -2.31 -12.01 -7.11
C ILE A 20 -2.82 -12.04 -8.56
N ALA A 21 -3.79 -12.93 -8.85
CA ALA A 21 -4.37 -13.06 -10.19
C ALA A 21 -5.10 -11.78 -10.65
N ASN A 22 -5.86 -11.10 -9.77
CA ASN A 22 -6.54 -9.85 -10.15
C ASN A 22 -5.59 -8.68 -10.46
N ARG A 23 -4.40 -8.63 -9.83
CA ARG A 23 -3.40 -7.59 -10.13
C ARG A 23 -2.70 -7.81 -11.47
N GLN A 24 -2.59 -9.06 -11.90
CA GLN A 24 -1.95 -9.40 -13.17
C GLN A 24 -2.91 -9.32 -14.36
N THR A 25 -4.23 -9.37 -14.19
CA THR A 25 -5.16 -9.34 -15.33
C THR A 25 -5.48 -7.93 -15.84
N THR A 26 -5.30 -6.89 -15.02
CA THR A 26 -5.59 -5.49 -15.40
C THR A 26 -4.37 -4.74 -15.95
N LEU A 27 -3.15 -5.24 -15.69
CA LEU A 27 -1.92 -4.66 -16.23
C LEU A 27 -1.63 -5.18 -17.64
N PRO A 28 -1.07 -4.35 -18.54
CA PRO A 28 -0.52 -4.84 -19.80
C PRO A 28 0.65 -5.79 -19.54
N ALA A 29 0.90 -6.74 -20.46
CA ALA A 29 1.86 -7.83 -20.26
C ALA A 29 3.29 -7.35 -19.92
N CYS A 30 3.72 -6.22 -20.50
CA CYS A 30 5.01 -5.61 -20.16
C CYS A 30 5.07 -5.14 -18.70
N ALA A 31 3.99 -4.53 -18.19
CA ALA A 31 3.89 -4.04 -16.83
C ALA A 31 3.73 -5.16 -15.81
N GLN A 32 3.08 -6.28 -16.19
CA GLN A 32 3.06 -7.50 -15.37
C GLN A 32 4.49 -8.03 -15.11
N THR A 33 5.34 -8.00 -16.14
CA THR A 33 6.74 -8.42 -16.02
C THR A 33 7.52 -7.49 -15.10
N CYS A 34 7.32 -6.18 -15.22
CA CYS A 34 7.92 -5.21 -14.31
C CYS A 34 7.46 -5.43 -12.87
N TYR A 35 6.16 -5.53 -12.64
CA TYR A 35 5.58 -5.78 -11.32
C TYR A 35 6.13 -7.06 -10.67
N ALA A 36 6.26 -8.16 -11.43
CA ALA A 36 6.79 -9.42 -10.93
C ALA A 36 8.28 -9.36 -10.54
N ASN A 37 9.05 -8.42 -11.10
CA ASN A 37 10.48 -8.27 -10.84
C ASN A 37 10.81 -7.13 -9.88
N THR A 38 9.85 -6.27 -9.55
CA THR A 38 10.04 -5.22 -8.55
C THR A 38 9.70 -5.75 -7.16
N SER A 39 10.64 -5.62 -6.22
CA SER A 39 10.41 -6.05 -4.84
C SER A 39 9.45 -5.09 -4.12
N PRO A 40 8.31 -5.56 -3.58
CA PRO A 40 7.41 -4.73 -2.78
C PRO A 40 7.90 -4.49 -1.35
N ALA A 41 9.03 -5.12 -0.95
CA ALA A 41 9.54 -5.01 0.40
C ALA A 41 9.75 -3.53 0.80
N PRO A 42 9.45 -3.16 2.06
CA PRO A 42 9.08 -4.03 3.17
C PRO A 42 7.60 -4.48 3.19
N CYS A 43 6.76 -4.01 2.26
CA CYS A 43 5.37 -4.45 2.16
C CYS A 43 5.26 -5.93 1.83
N ASN A 44 4.20 -6.57 2.34
CA ASN A 44 3.82 -7.90 1.88
C ASN A 44 3.36 -7.85 0.41
N ALA A 45 3.67 -8.89 -0.37
CA ALA A 45 3.20 -9.03 -1.75
C ALA A 45 1.66 -8.96 -1.88
N THR A 46 0.92 -9.30 -0.82
CA THR A 46 -0.54 -9.21 -0.80
C THR A 46 -1.07 -7.88 -0.24
N ASP A 47 -0.24 -7.05 0.40
CA ASP A 47 -0.65 -5.75 0.95
C ASP A 47 -0.65 -4.67 -0.13
N VAL A 48 -1.78 -4.54 -0.85
CA VAL A 48 -1.93 -3.56 -1.94
C VAL A 48 -1.76 -2.14 -1.41
N ALA A 49 -2.41 -1.80 -0.30
CA ALA A 49 -2.41 -0.46 0.26
C ALA A 49 -0.98 -0.01 0.58
N CYS A 50 -0.19 -0.86 1.26
CA CYS A 50 1.22 -0.59 1.53
C CYS A 50 2.03 -0.41 0.24
N GLN A 51 1.83 -1.28 -0.76
CA GLN A 51 2.54 -1.15 -2.04
C GLN A 51 2.23 0.18 -2.75
N CYS A 52 0.99 0.67 -2.65
CA CYS A 52 0.56 1.91 -3.28
C CYS A 52 1.22 3.16 -2.71
N VAL A 53 1.63 3.12 -1.44
CA VAL A 53 2.32 4.21 -0.75
C VAL A 53 3.82 3.94 -0.55
N ASN A 54 4.33 2.81 -1.05
CA ASN A 54 5.76 2.50 -1.04
C ASN A 54 6.46 3.22 -2.19
N GLU A 55 7.05 4.38 -1.91
CA GLU A 55 7.72 5.22 -2.90
C GLU A 55 8.84 4.47 -3.65
N ASN A 56 9.63 3.64 -2.95
CA ASN A 56 10.72 2.89 -3.57
C ASN A 56 10.19 1.85 -4.57
N PHE A 57 9.14 1.12 -4.18
CA PHE A 57 8.45 0.19 -5.06
C PHE A 57 7.86 0.90 -6.29
N GLY A 58 7.14 2.00 -6.05
CA GLY A 58 6.54 2.81 -7.11
C GLY A 58 7.57 3.36 -8.09
N ALA A 59 8.71 3.86 -7.60
CA ALA A 59 9.78 4.41 -8.42
C ALA A 59 10.44 3.36 -9.31
N GLU A 60 10.82 2.21 -8.75
CA GLU A 60 11.46 1.13 -9.52
C GLU A 60 10.48 0.47 -10.51
N LEU A 61 9.21 0.30 -10.12
CA LEU A 61 8.16 -0.18 -11.03
C LEU A 61 7.96 0.78 -12.20
N THR A 62 7.82 2.08 -11.91
CA THR A 62 7.65 3.13 -12.93
C THR A 62 8.83 3.16 -13.89
N LYS A 63 10.06 3.10 -13.38
CA LYS A 63 11.29 3.06 -14.17
C LYS A 63 11.33 1.85 -15.11
N CYS A 64 10.93 0.67 -14.62
CA CYS A 64 10.84 -0.52 -15.46
C CYS A 64 9.78 -0.35 -16.56
N VAL A 65 8.58 0.13 -16.22
CA VAL A 65 7.47 0.35 -17.16
C VAL A 65 7.86 1.37 -18.22
N MET A 66 8.45 2.50 -17.84
CA MET A 66 8.93 3.52 -18.79
C MET A 66 9.99 2.98 -19.76
N SER A 67 10.83 2.04 -19.31
CA SER A 67 11.92 1.50 -20.12
C SER A 67 11.50 0.36 -21.04
N ASN A 68 10.45 -0.40 -20.69
CA ASN A 68 10.11 -1.66 -21.35
C ASN A 68 8.72 -1.71 -21.98
N CYS A 69 7.86 -0.73 -21.68
CA CYS A 69 6.49 -0.67 -22.20
C CYS A 69 6.33 0.42 -23.26
N THR A 70 5.37 0.23 -24.16
CA THR A 70 4.95 1.29 -25.08
C THR A 70 4.25 2.42 -24.33
N GLN A 71 4.15 3.61 -24.92
CA GLN A 71 3.40 4.73 -24.32
C GLN A 71 1.93 4.35 -24.02
N SER A 72 1.30 3.55 -24.88
CA SER A 72 -0.06 3.06 -24.66
C SER A 72 -0.14 2.15 -23.43
N ASP A 73 0.80 1.23 -23.29
CA ASP A 73 0.86 0.32 -22.15
C ASP A 73 1.21 1.07 -20.85
N GLN A 74 2.06 2.10 -20.92
CA GLN A 74 2.37 2.95 -19.76
C GLN A 74 1.11 3.63 -19.23
N LEU A 75 0.29 4.22 -20.11
CA LEU A 75 -0.98 4.86 -19.71
C LEU A 75 -1.97 3.84 -19.15
N GLN A 76 -2.10 2.67 -19.78
CA GLN A 76 -2.96 1.60 -19.27
C GLN A 76 -2.49 1.10 -17.89
N ALA A 77 -1.18 0.91 -17.71
CA ALA A 77 -0.61 0.52 -16.42
C ALA A 77 -0.87 1.58 -15.34
N GLN A 78 -0.71 2.87 -15.66
CA GLN A 78 -1.00 3.96 -14.74
C GLN A 78 -2.46 3.93 -14.28
N GLN A 79 -3.42 3.81 -15.21
CA GLN A 79 -4.84 3.74 -14.87
C GLN A 79 -5.18 2.49 -14.03
N ALA A 80 -4.59 1.35 -14.38
CA ALA A 80 -4.77 0.10 -13.63
C ALA A 80 -4.22 0.22 -12.20
N VAL A 81 -3.07 0.88 -11.99
CA VAL A 81 -2.51 1.11 -10.66
C VAL A 81 -3.41 2.04 -9.84
N ILE A 82 -3.87 3.16 -10.41
CA ILE A 82 -4.79 4.08 -9.72
C ILE A 82 -6.04 3.34 -9.23
N GLU A 83 -6.69 2.57 -10.11
CA GLU A 83 -7.90 1.83 -9.76
C GLU A 83 -7.64 0.72 -8.72
N THR A 84 -6.49 0.04 -8.84
CA THR A 84 -6.07 -1.00 -7.89
C THR A 84 -5.83 -0.42 -6.49
N CYS A 85 -5.14 0.72 -6.40
CA CYS A 85 -4.91 1.42 -5.14
C CYS A 85 -6.21 1.93 -4.54
N LYS A 86 -7.08 2.52 -5.37
CA LYS A 86 -8.39 3.00 -4.93
C LYS A 86 -9.26 1.88 -4.37
N THR A 87 -9.26 0.71 -5.01
CA THR A 87 -9.95 -0.50 -4.51
C THR A 87 -9.37 -0.97 -3.17
N ALA A 88 -8.08 -0.72 -2.92
CA ALA A 88 -7.41 -1.01 -1.66
C ALA A 88 -7.56 0.09 -0.59
N GLY A 89 -8.38 1.12 -0.85
CA GLY A 89 -8.63 2.22 0.09
C GLY A 89 -7.63 3.39 0.01
N VAL A 90 -6.72 3.39 -0.97
CA VAL A 90 -5.70 4.44 -1.17
C VAL A 90 -5.93 5.16 -2.49
N ASP A 91 -6.40 6.40 -2.47
CA ASP A 91 -6.57 7.19 -3.70
C ASP A 91 -5.30 8.01 -4.00
N ILE A 92 -4.50 7.54 -4.95
CA ILE A 92 -3.26 8.22 -5.38
C ILE A 92 -3.47 9.15 -6.58
N SER A 93 -4.70 9.35 -7.05
CA SER A 93 -4.96 10.15 -8.26
C SER A 93 -4.62 11.63 -8.09
N GLY A 94 -4.65 12.14 -6.86
CA GLY A 94 -4.31 13.51 -6.50
C GLY A 94 -2.86 13.74 -6.07
N GLY A 95 -2.03 12.69 -6.02
CA GLY A 95 -0.63 12.75 -5.58
C GLY A 95 -0.43 12.65 -4.06
N ASP A 96 -1.41 13.03 -3.24
CA ASP A 96 -1.42 12.83 -1.79
C ASP A 96 -2.53 11.82 -1.43
N PRO A 97 -2.19 10.66 -0.82
CA PRO A 97 -3.17 9.64 -0.48
C PRO A 97 -4.03 10.00 0.74
N PHE A 98 -3.64 11.00 1.54
CA PHE A 98 -4.45 11.44 2.68
C PHE A 98 -5.64 12.30 2.24
N PRO A 99 -6.82 12.11 2.85
CA PRO A 99 -7.93 13.03 2.66
C PRO A 99 -7.56 14.42 3.16
N ALA A 100 -8.14 15.47 2.56
CA ALA A 100 -7.77 16.86 2.84
C ALA A 100 -7.83 17.23 4.34
N CYS A 101 -8.76 16.65 5.11
CA CYS A 101 -8.87 16.86 6.55
C CYS A 101 -7.65 16.33 7.34
N ALA A 102 -6.98 15.29 6.83
CA ALA A 102 -5.85 14.61 7.47
C ALA A 102 -4.49 15.20 7.07
N GLN A 103 -4.38 15.79 5.88
CA GLN A 103 -3.12 16.37 5.39
C GLN A 103 -2.52 17.38 6.37
N THR A 104 -3.36 18.27 6.92
CA THR A 104 -2.91 19.27 7.89
C THR A 104 -2.42 18.67 9.21
N CYS A 105 -2.89 17.48 9.58
CA CYS A 105 -2.46 16.79 10.79
C CYS A 105 -1.05 16.24 10.63
N VAL A 106 -0.75 15.60 9.51
CA VAL A 106 0.60 15.08 9.22
C VAL A 106 1.60 16.23 9.08
N GLN A 107 1.23 17.29 8.36
CA GLN A 107 2.12 18.43 8.10
C GLN A 107 2.45 19.29 9.32
N ASN A 108 1.51 19.46 10.26
CA ASN A 108 1.68 20.38 11.39
C ASN A 108 2.12 19.68 12.69
N THR A 109 1.99 18.36 12.78
CA THR A 109 2.41 17.63 13.97
C THR A 109 3.94 17.54 13.99
N LYS A 110 4.56 18.06 15.05
CA LYS A 110 6.02 18.06 15.19
C LYS A 110 6.47 16.81 15.94
N SER A 111 7.40 16.06 15.35
CA SER A 111 8.12 15.03 16.10
C SER A 111 9.14 15.70 17.01
N SER A 112 9.32 15.13 18.20
CA SER A 112 10.36 15.56 19.14
C SER A 112 11.68 14.80 18.95
N THR A 113 11.65 13.71 18.17
CA THR A 113 12.78 12.79 17.96
C THR A 113 13.31 12.80 16.53
N CYS A 114 12.48 13.15 15.54
CA CYS A 114 12.83 13.15 14.13
C CYS A 114 13.19 14.57 13.67
N ALA A 115 14.44 14.76 13.26
CA ALA A 115 14.98 16.06 12.86
C ALA A 115 14.84 16.34 11.36
N ASP A 116 14.86 15.29 10.53
CA ASP A 116 14.63 15.40 9.09
C ASP A 116 13.12 15.30 8.82
N PRO A 117 12.50 16.32 8.21
CA PRO A 117 11.08 16.29 7.89
C PRO A 117 10.68 15.24 6.82
N ASN A 118 11.65 14.58 6.17
CA ASN A 118 11.39 13.52 5.19
C ASN A 118 11.80 12.12 5.69
N ASP A 119 12.14 11.97 6.97
CA ASP A 119 12.45 10.65 7.55
C ASP A 119 11.18 9.99 8.10
N ASP A 120 10.28 9.61 7.18
CA ASP A 120 9.00 8.97 7.52
C ASP A 120 9.19 7.70 8.35
N ALA A 121 10.28 6.96 8.12
CA ALA A 121 10.65 5.80 8.92
C ALA A 121 10.94 6.16 10.39
N CYS A 122 11.52 7.34 10.65
CA CYS A 122 11.64 7.89 11.99
C CYS A 122 10.28 8.31 12.55
N PHE A 123 9.47 9.07 11.78
CA PHE A 123 8.15 9.53 12.24
C PHE A 123 7.25 8.37 12.64
N CYS A 124 7.20 7.31 11.83
CA CYS A 124 6.45 6.09 12.13
C CYS A 124 6.93 5.37 13.40
N LYS A 125 8.20 5.53 13.81
CA LYS A 125 8.72 4.98 15.07
C LYS A 125 8.51 5.90 16.27
N ASP A 126 8.25 7.18 16.05
CA ASP A 126 7.87 8.12 17.11
C ASP A 126 6.40 7.90 17.49
N THR A 127 6.18 7.01 18.45
CA THR A 127 4.82 6.68 18.91
C THR A 127 4.06 7.89 19.44
N ALA A 128 4.75 8.88 20.01
CA ALA A 128 4.11 10.09 20.52
C ALA A 128 3.62 10.98 19.36
N TRP A 129 4.40 11.08 18.29
CA TRP A 129 3.97 11.74 17.06
C TRP A 129 2.80 11.00 16.41
N VAL A 130 2.88 9.67 16.26
CA VAL A 130 1.80 8.85 15.70
C VAL A 130 0.49 9.04 16.47
N GLN A 131 0.54 9.03 17.81
CA GLN A 131 -0.64 9.28 18.65
C GLN A 131 -1.19 10.71 18.51
N ALA A 132 -0.32 11.71 18.37
CA ALA A 132 -0.73 13.08 18.16
C ALA A 132 -1.41 13.26 16.78
N VAL A 133 -0.89 12.61 15.73
CA VAL A 133 -1.52 12.57 14.41
C VAL A 133 -2.87 11.86 14.46
N ASP A 134 -2.96 10.69 15.08
CA ASP A 134 -4.23 9.95 15.23
C ASP A 134 -5.29 10.77 16.01
N THR A 135 -4.86 11.48 17.06
CA THR A 135 -5.74 12.40 17.79
C THR A 135 -6.21 13.55 16.90
N CYS A 136 -5.33 14.11 16.08
CA CYS A 136 -5.69 15.13 15.12
C CYS A 136 -6.67 14.60 14.07
N PHE A 137 -6.43 13.41 13.50
CA PHE A 137 -7.35 12.76 12.56
C PHE A 137 -8.74 12.61 13.16
N LYS A 138 -8.84 12.07 14.38
CA LYS A 138 -10.10 11.91 15.13
C LYS A 138 -10.86 13.24 15.33
N SER A 139 -10.15 14.37 15.40
CA SER A 139 -10.75 15.70 15.60
C SER A 139 -11.06 16.46 14.30
N SER A 140 -10.31 16.19 13.23
CA SER A 140 -10.37 16.95 11.98
C SER A 140 -11.18 16.24 10.89
N CYS A 141 -11.26 14.91 10.95
CA CYS A 141 -11.94 14.08 9.97
C CYS A 141 -13.17 13.41 10.57
N THR A 142 -14.16 13.12 9.71
CA THR A 142 -15.32 12.28 10.01
C THR A 142 -15.27 11.01 9.18
N ASP A 143 -16.06 9.99 9.51
CA ASP A 143 -16.22 8.84 8.63
C ASP A 143 -16.84 9.28 7.28
N PRO A 144 -16.38 8.75 6.12
CA PRO A 144 -15.37 7.70 5.95
C PRO A 144 -13.91 8.20 5.93
N ASP A 145 -13.66 9.50 5.84
CA ASP A 145 -12.31 10.08 5.71
C ASP A 145 -11.39 9.75 6.89
N LEU A 146 -11.94 9.66 8.10
CA LEU A 146 -11.18 9.23 9.28
C LEU A 146 -10.62 7.81 9.11
N GLN A 147 -11.41 6.88 8.57
CA GLN A 147 -10.95 5.52 8.32
C GLN A 147 -9.87 5.51 7.23
N THR A 148 -10.10 6.23 6.12
CA THR A 148 -9.12 6.38 5.05
C THR A 148 -7.79 6.93 5.57
N ALA A 149 -7.83 7.98 6.41
CA ALA A 149 -6.62 8.59 6.97
C ALA A 149 -5.81 7.60 7.82
N LYS A 150 -6.49 6.78 8.62
CA LYS A 150 -5.85 5.72 9.42
C LYS A 150 -5.26 4.64 8.54
N ASP A 151 -6.04 4.12 7.59
CA ASP A 151 -5.61 3.04 6.70
C ASP A 151 -4.39 3.46 5.86
N VAL A 152 -4.39 4.69 5.36
CA VAL A 152 -3.26 5.28 4.61
C VAL A 152 -2.04 5.43 5.51
N GLY A 153 -2.18 6.02 6.71
CA GLY A 153 -1.05 6.20 7.62
C GLY A 153 -0.44 4.86 8.09
N GLU A 154 -1.28 3.85 8.35
CA GLU A 154 -0.79 2.51 8.64
C GLU A 154 -0.07 1.87 7.45
N ALA A 155 -0.63 2.01 6.24
CA ALA A 155 0.00 1.50 5.02
C ALA A 155 1.35 2.16 4.73
N GLU A 156 1.45 3.46 4.95
CA GLU A 156 2.67 4.25 4.77
C GLU A 156 3.75 3.82 5.75
N CYS A 157 3.43 3.68 7.03
CA CYS A 157 4.39 3.18 8.00
C CYS A 157 4.83 1.74 7.71
N ARG A 158 3.93 0.88 7.21
CA ARG A 158 4.31 -0.46 6.75
C ARG A 158 5.26 -0.40 5.54
N ALA A 159 5.15 0.60 4.68
CA ALA A 159 6.09 0.82 3.57
C ALA A 159 7.50 1.21 4.03
N TYR A 160 7.64 1.67 5.28
CA TYR A 160 8.91 1.86 5.96
C TYR A 160 9.27 0.73 6.94
N GLY A 161 8.49 -0.36 6.95
CA GLY A 161 8.73 -1.54 7.78
C GLY A 161 8.33 -1.36 9.25
N VAL A 162 7.42 -0.43 9.54
CA VAL A 162 6.93 -0.12 10.88
C VAL A 162 5.45 -0.46 10.98
N ASP A 163 5.07 -1.28 11.96
CA ASP A 163 3.67 -1.56 12.27
C ASP A 163 3.19 -0.64 13.40
N ILE A 164 2.33 0.31 13.07
CA ILE A 164 1.76 1.27 14.02
C ILE A 164 0.37 0.89 14.51
N SER A 165 -0.20 -0.22 14.04
CA SER A 165 -1.53 -0.70 14.47
C SER A 165 -1.70 -0.86 15.99
N PRO A 166 -0.65 -1.18 16.79
CA PRO A 166 -0.77 -1.21 18.26
C PRO A 166 -0.80 0.19 18.91
N THR A 167 -0.42 1.23 18.18
CA THR A 167 -0.22 2.60 18.68
C THR A 167 -1.42 3.50 18.38
N VAL A 168 -2.05 3.30 17.23
CA VAL A 168 -3.24 4.06 16.78
C VAL A 168 -4.51 3.53 17.42
N GLY A 169 -5.49 4.40 17.69
CA GLY A 169 -6.77 3.99 18.27
C GLY A 169 -6.79 3.76 19.79
N ALA A 170 -5.64 3.88 20.47
CA ALA A 170 -5.55 4.00 21.93
C ALA A 170 -6.16 5.31 22.47
#